data_AF-A0A0C3P113-F1
#
_entry.id   AF-A0A0C3P113-F1
#
_cell.length_a   1.000
_cell.length_b   1.000
_cell.length_c   1.000
_cell.angle_alpha   90.00
_cell.angle_beta   90.00
_cell.angle_gamma   90.00
#
_symmetry.space_group_name_H-M   'P 1'
#
loop_
_entity.id
_entity.type
_entity.pdbx_description
1 polymer ?
#
loop_
_entity_poly.entity_id
_entity_poly.type
_entity_poly.pdbx_seq_one_letter_code
_entity_poly.pdbx_strand_id
1 'polypeptide(L)'
;MDFARASLTKGPLFYDLAWQSYFGGSVPNHKESPGIMQELADAIETPRGTIIKFSLDDLGVREKLHLASTRNVTVEEDVSYSLIGIFKSDVKPHYDEGADTLGHLLEAIVARSSEVTV
;
A
#
# COMPACT_ATOMS: atom_id res chain seq x y z
N MET A 1 -20.38 6.41 14.51
CA MET A 1 -20.55 5.88 13.14
C MET A 1 -19.71 4.62 13.05
N ASP A 2 -20.36 3.47 13.09
CA ASP A 2 -19.73 2.15 13.05
C ASP A 2 -19.20 1.84 11.64
N PHE A 3 -17.88 1.81 11.48
CA PHE A 3 -17.21 1.35 10.25
C PHE A 3 -17.09 -0.19 10.18
N ALA A 4 -17.63 -0.92 11.15
CA ALA A 4 -17.44 -2.35 11.29
C ALA A 4 -18.64 -3.18 10.80
N ARG A 5 -19.00 -3.08 9.51
CA ARG A 5 -19.71 -4.14 8.73
C ARG A 5 -20.06 -3.71 7.31
N ALA A 6 -19.06 -3.39 6.50
CA ALA A 6 -19.19 -3.60 5.06
C ALA A 6 -18.34 -4.82 4.73
N SER A 7 -18.99 -5.95 4.43
CA SER A 7 -18.31 -7.10 3.83
C SER A 7 -17.55 -6.59 2.61
N LEU A 8 -16.22 -6.54 2.70
CA LEU A 8 -15.31 -6.07 1.65
C LEU A 8 -15.36 -7.05 0.47
N THR A 9 -16.36 -6.94 -0.39
CA THR A 9 -16.43 -7.68 -1.66
C THR A 9 -15.78 -6.91 -2.82
N LYS A 10 -15.23 -5.71 -2.58
CA LYS A 10 -14.52 -4.92 -3.60
C LYS A 10 -13.04 -4.84 -3.24
N GLY A 11 -12.20 -5.46 -4.07
CA GLY A 11 -10.75 -5.39 -3.98
C GLY A 11 -10.17 -4.32 -4.90
N PRO A 12 -8.84 -4.17 -4.95
CA PRO A 12 -8.19 -3.18 -5.79
C PRO A 12 -8.46 -3.46 -7.29
N LEU A 13 -8.69 -2.38 -8.02
CA LEU A 13 -8.81 -2.35 -9.47
C LEU A 13 -7.57 -1.71 -10.07
N PHE A 14 -7.17 -2.17 -11.25
CA PHE A 14 -6.08 -1.59 -12.04
C PHE A 14 -6.67 -0.73 -13.15
N TYR A 15 -5.99 0.37 -13.44
CA TYR A 15 -6.38 1.35 -14.43
C TYR A 15 -5.18 1.68 -15.32
N ASP A 16 -5.46 2.11 -16.54
CA ASP A 16 -4.44 2.65 -17.43
C ASP A 16 -4.11 4.12 -17.12
N LEU A 17 -3.18 4.69 -17.89
CA LEU A 17 -2.78 6.10 -17.75
C LEU A 17 -3.90 7.10 -18.05
N ALA A 18 -4.96 6.68 -18.75
CA ALA A 18 -6.15 7.47 -19.04
C ALA A 18 -7.27 7.24 -18.00
N TRP A 19 -6.95 6.60 -16.87
CA TRP A 19 -7.89 6.23 -15.81
C TRP A 19 -9.06 5.34 -16.29
N GLN A 20 -8.88 4.61 -17.38
CA GLN A 20 -9.84 3.61 -17.84
C GLN A 20 -9.56 2.28 -17.13
N SER A 21 -10.64 1.55 -16.80
CA SER A 21 -10.50 0.23 -16.17
C SER A 21 -9.67 -0.66 -17.08
N TYR A 22 -8.58 -1.21 -16.53
CA TYR A 22 -7.67 -2.09 -17.26
C TYR A 22 -8.38 -3.32 -17.85
N PHE A 23 -9.46 -3.73 -17.18
CA PHE A 23 -10.30 -4.83 -17.60
C PHE A 23 -11.74 -4.33 -17.74
N GLY A 24 -12.33 -4.51 -18.92
CA GLY A 24 -13.72 -4.11 -19.19
C GLY A 24 -14.78 -5.01 -18.54
N GLY A 25 -14.36 -6.05 -17.81
CA GLY A 25 -15.25 -6.99 -17.12
C GLY A 25 -15.53 -6.61 -15.66
N SER A 26 -16.64 -7.14 -15.13
CA SER A 26 -17.09 -6.91 -13.74
C SER A 26 -16.34 -7.79 -12.71
N VAL A 27 -15.01 -7.82 -12.77
CA VAL A 27 -14.23 -8.52 -11.73
C VAL A 27 -14.11 -7.56 -10.53
N PRO A 28 -14.62 -7.93 -9.35
CA PRO A 28 -14.65 -7.01 -8.21
C PRO A 28 -13.28 -6.79 -7.55
N ASN A 29 -12.28 -7.62 -7.89
CA ASN A 29 -10.90 -7.53 -7.42
C ASN A 29 -9.94 -8.00 -8.53
N HIS A 30 -9.16 -7.11 -9.12
CA HIS A 30 -8.26 -7.47 -10.21
C HIS A 30 -7.10 -8.38 -9.75
N LYS A 31 -6.76 -8.38 -8.45
CA LYS A 31 -5.73 -9.30 -7.91
C LYS A 31 -6.17 -10.77 -7.89
N GLU A 32 -7.47 -11.03 -7.97
CA GLU A 32 -8.02 -12.39 -8.04
C GLU A 32 -8.07 -12.93 -9.48
N SER A 33 -7.87 -12.08 -10.49
CA SER A 33 -7.84 -12.50 -11.89
C SER A 33 -6.49 -13.12 -12.24
N PRO A 34 -6.42 -14.43 -12.59
CA PRO A 34 -5.16 -15.07 -12.94
C PRO A 34 -4.51 -14.46 -14.19
N GLY A 35 -5.32 -14.01 -15.14
CA GLY A 35 -4.83 -13.39 -16.38
C GLY A 35 -4.15 -12.06 -16.12
N ILE A 36 -4.81 -11.16 -15.36
CA ILE A 36 -4.25 -9.85 -15.02
C ILE A 36 -2.96 -10.00 -14.20
N MET A 37 -2.93 -10.93 -13.25
CA MET A 37 -1.73 -11.16 -12.43
C MET A 37 -0.59 -11.80 -13.20
N GLN A 38 -0.89 -12.61 -14.23
CA GLN A 38 0.14 -13.16 -15.12
C GLN A 38 0.73 -12.06 -16.01
N GLU A 39 -0.11 -11.20 -16.58
CA GLU A 39 0.35 -10.07 -17.38
C GLU A 39 1.21 -9.09 -16.58
N LEU A 40 0.82 -8.78 -15.34
CA LEU A 40 1.63 -8.01 -14.42
C LEU A 40 2.99 -8.70 -14.17
N ALA A 41 2.98 -10.01 -13.94
CA ALA A 41 4.19 -10.81 -13.72
C ALA A 41 5.16 -10.73 -14.89
N ASP A 42 4.64 -10.85 -16.11
CA ASP A 42 5.43 -10.76 -17.34
C ASP A 42 5.99 -9.35 -17.53
N ALA A 43 5.20 -8.31 -17.26
CA ALA A 43 5.60 -6.91 -17.44
C ALA A 43 6.70 -6.45 -16.48
N ILE A 44 6.75 -7.01 -15.25
CA ILE A 44 7.79 -6.70 -14.26
C ILE A 44 8.87 -7.78 -14.16
N GLU A 45 8.87 -8.73 -15.11
CA GLU A 45 9.83 -9.85 -15.19
C GLU A 45 9.97 -10.64 -13.88
N THR A 46 8.87 -10.78 -13.14
CA THR A 46 8.86 -11.43 -11.81
C THR A 46 7.87 -12.59 -11.80
N PRO A 47 8.21 -13.77 -11.23
CA PRO A 47 7.30 -14.90 -11.20
C PRO A 47 5.95 -14.56 -10.54
N ARG A 48 4.84 -14.95 -11.17
CA ARG A 48 3.46 -14.72 -10.66
C ARG A 48 3.30 -15.16 -9.20
N GLY A 49 3.92 -16.29 -8.84
CA GLY A 49 3.89 -16.82 -7.48
C GLY A 49 4.50 -15.87 -6.44
N THR A 50 5.52 -15.11 -6.81
CA THR A 50 6.15 -14.10 -5.94
C THR A 50 5.18 -12.95 -5.68
N ILE A 51 4.49 -12.48 -6.71
CA ILE A 51 3.55 -11.34 -6.59
C ILE A 51 2.34 -11.73 -5.74
N ILE A 52 1.80 -12.94 -5.93
CA ILE A 52 0.63 -13.41 -5.19
C ILE A 52 0.96 -13.69 -3.72
N LYS A 53 2.16 -14.19 -3.43
CA LYS A 53 2.59 -14.51 -2.06
C LYS A 53 3.19 -13.32 -1.32
N PHE A 54 3.46 -12.20 -2.00
CA PHE A 54 4.05 -11.03 -1.38
C PHE A 54 3.14 -10.49 -0.26
N SER A 55 3.71 -10.40 0.95
CA SER A 55 3.06 -9.83 2.11
C SER A 55 3.97 -8.81 2.76
N LEU A 56 3.43 -7.64 3.12
CA LEU A 56 4.15 -6.67 3.93
C LEU A 56 4.38 -7.18 5.35
N ASP A 57 3.57 -8.13 5.85
CA ASP A 57 3.71 -8.64 7.21
C ASP A 57 5.00 -9.47 7.39
N ASP A 58 5.56 -10.01 6.30
CA ASP A 58 6.82 -10.76 6.30
C ASP A 58 8.06 -9.84 6.33
N LEU A 59 7.87 -8.52 6.18
CA LEU A 59 8.95 -7.55 6.12
C LEU A 59 9.20 -6.91 7.49
N GLY A 60 10.49 -6.78 7.83
CA GLY A 60 10.94 -5.96 8.95
C GLY A 60 10.67 -4.47 8.73
N VAL A 61 10.78 -3.69 9.81
CA VAL A 61 10.54 -2.24 9.80
C VAL A 61 11.46 -1.54 8.80
N ARG A 62 12.73 -1.95 8.71
CA ARG A 62 13.71 -1.35 7.80
C ARG A 62 13.34 -1.59 6.33
N GLU A 63 12.97 -2.80 5.97
CA GLU A 63 12.54 -3.16 4.62
C GLU A 63 11.28 -2.38 4.21
N LYS A 64 10.32 -2.24 5.13
CA LYS A 64 9.12 -1.42 4.94
C LYS A 64 9.46 0.05 4.68
N LEU A 65 10.36 0.63 5.47
CA LEU A 65 10.82 2.01 5.28
C LEU A 65 11.56 2.18 3.95
N HIS A 66 12.39 1.19 3.56
CA HIS A 66 13.07 1.22 2.27
C HIS A 66 12.09 1.24 1.09
N LEU A 67 10.98 0.50 1.16
CA LEU A 67 9.93 0.53 0.13
C LEU A 67 9.29 1.91 -0.02
N ALA A 68 9.16 2.66 1.07
CA ALA A 68 8.64 4.03 1.03
C ALA A 68 9.69 5.01 0.49
N SER A 69 10.96 4.89 0.91
CA SER A 69 12.03 5.85 0.56
C SER A 69 12.40 5.84 -0.91
N THR A 70 12.23 4.72 -1.62
CA THR A 70 12.56 4.61 -3.04
C THR A 70 11.42 5.03 -3.97
N ARG A 71 10.26 5.45 -3.44
CA ARG A 71 9.17 5.91 -4.28
C ARG A 71 9.47 7.29 -4.85
N ASN A 72 9.29 7.42 -6.16
CA ASN A 72 9.22 8.74 -6.79
C ASN A 72 7.81 9.29 -6.59
N VAL A 73 7.69 10.34 -5.79
CA VAL A 73 6.42 11.00 -5.50
C VAL A 73 6.29 12.31 -6.26
N THR A 74 5.05 12.70 -6.56
CA THR A 74 4.76 14.00 -7.18
C THR A 74 4.72 15.14 -6.17
N VAL A 75 4.39 14.81 -4.91
CA VAL A 75 4.20 15.73 -3.78
C VAL A 75 4.84 15.07 -2.55
N GLU A 76 5.58 15.82 -1.72
CA GLU A 76 6.34 15.24 -0.58
C GLU A 76 5.41 14.49 0.39
N GLU A 77 4.19 14.98 0.55
CA GLU A 77 3.13 14.41 1.37
C GLU A 77 2.70 12.99 0.91
N ASP A 78 2.94 12.61 -0.35
CA ASP A 78 2.63 11.27 -0.86
C ASP A 78 3.52 10.18 -0.23
N VAL A 79 4.69 10.55 0.31
CA VAL A 79 5.55 9.65 1.10
C VAL A 79 4.82 9.23 2.38
N SER A 80 4.19 10.18 3.06
CA SER A 80 3.40 9.94 4.29
C SER A 80 2.22 9.01 4.02
N TYR A 81 1.51 9.19 2.90
CA TYR A 81 0.45 8.27 2.48
C TYR A 81 0.96 6.86 2.17
N SER A 82 2.15 6.75 1.57
CA SER A 82 2.79 5.45 1.32
C SER A 82 3.09 4.72 2.63
N LEU A 83 3.60 5.43 3.63
CA LEU A 83 3.92 4.89 4.95
C LEU A 83 2.67 4.45 5.72
N ILE A 84 1.57 5.20 5.64
CA ILE A 84 0.29 4.83 6.26
C ILE A 84 -0.19 3.47 5.76
N GLY A 85 -0.17 3.27 4.43
CA GLY A 85 -0.54 1.98 3.83
C GLY A 85 0.42 0.85 4.18
N ILE A 86 1.73 1.12 4.17
CA ILE A 86 2.78 0.11 4.44
C ILE A 86 2.72 -0.39 5.89
N PHE A 87 2.48 0.51 6.84
CA PHE A 87 2.42 0.18 8.27
C PHE A 87 1.02 -0.14 8.77
N LYS A 88 0.00 -0.14 7.88
CA LYS A 88 -1.42 -0.28 8.26
C LYS A 88 -1.77 0.66 9.41
N SER A 89 -1.32 1.91 9.30
CA SER A 89 -1.47 2.93 10.33
C SER A 89 -2.81 3.63 10.21
N ASP A 90 -3.42 3.97 11.34
CA ASP A 90 -4.66 4.75 11.40
C ASP A 90 -4.35 6.26 11.54
N VAL A 91 -3.07 6.62 11.59
CA VAL A 91 -2.59 7.98 11.75
C VAL A 91 -3.00 8.80 10.54
N LYS A 92 -3.77 9.86 10.78
CA LYS A 92 -4.19 10.79 9.75
C LYS A 92 -3.09 11.85 9.57
N PRO A 93 -2.49 11.97 8.37
CA PRO A 93 -1.48 12.99 8.12
C PRO A 93 -2.17 14.35 8.05
N HIS A 94 -1.60 15.36 8.70
CA HIS A 94 -1.99 16.76 8.53
C HIS A 94 -1.25 17.30 7.31
N TYR A 95 -1.99 17.52 6.22
CA TYR A 95 -1.48 17.86 4.89
C TYR A 95 -0.85 19.26 4.80
N ASP A 96 -0.93 20.04 5.87
CA ASP A 96 -0.44 21.41 6.03
C ASP A 96 0.86 21.53 6.83
N GLU A 97 1.43 20.41 7.28
CA GLU A 97 2.65 20.36 8.10
C GLU A 97 3.92 20.01 7.29
N GLY A 98 3.81 19.71 5.99
CA GLY A 98 4.96 19.41 5.11
C GLY A 98 5.86 18.29 5.65
N ALA A 99 7.15 18.57 5.84
CA ALA A 99 8.11 17.60 6.36
C ALA A 99 7.83 17.16 7.81
N ASP A 100 7.14 17.98 8.61
CA ASP A 100 6.82 17.66 10.00
C ASP A 100 5.76 16.55 10.10
N THR A 101 4.87 16.45 9.10
CA THR A 101 3.89 15.35 8.98
C THR A 101 4.56 13.99 8.94
N LEU A 102 5.69 13.89 8.23
CA LEU A 102 6.48 12.66 8.13
C LEU A 102 7.14 12.32 9.47
N GLY A 103 7.66 13.32 10.19
CA GLY A 103 8.25 13.17 11.51
C GLY A 103 7.27 12.55 12.51
N HIS A 104 6.07 13.11 12.63
CA HIS A 104 5.03 12.60 13.52
C HIS A 104 4.56 11.19 13.16
N LEU A 105 4.48 10.87 11.86
CA LEU A 105 4.13 9.52 11.42
C LEU A 105 5.22 8.51 11.79
N LEU A 106 6.50 8.86 11.63
CA LEU A 106 7.62 8.01 12.02
C LEU A 106 7.67 7.82 13.54
N GLU A 107 7.42 8.86 14.34
CA GLU A 107 7.31 8.76 15.80
C GLU A 107 6.22 7.77 16.21
N ALA A 108 5.02 7.88 15.61
CA ALA A 108 3.91 6.97 15.89
C ALA A 108 4.21 5.53 15.47
N ILE A 109 4.91 5.32 14.33
CA ILE A 109 5.34 3.99 13.88
C ILE A 109 6.35 3.39 14.85
N VAL A 110 7.35 4.15 15.29
CA VAL A 110 8.38 3.70 16.23
C VAL A 110 7.78 3.35 17.58
N ALA A 111 6.90 4.19 18.13
CA ALA A 111 6.24 3.98 19.42
C ALA A 111 5.41 2.68 19.45
N ARG A 112 4.71 2.35 18.36
CA ARG A 112 3.94 1.10 18.24
C ARG A 112 4.82 -0.13 18.01
N SER A 113 5.99 0.05 17.40
CA SER A 113 6.91 -1.05 17.10
C SER A 113 7.73 -1.46 18.34
N SER A 114 7.97 -0.55 19.29
CA SER A 114 8.65 -0.84 20.56
C SER A 114 7.74 -1.46 21.62
N GLU A 115 6.42 -1.38 21.45
CA GLU A 115 5.43 -1.98 22.36
C GLU A 115 5.32 -3.52 22.21
N VAL A 116 6.02 -4.11 21.22
CA VAL A 116 6.01 -5.57 20.92
C VAL A 116 7.13 -6.34 21.66
N THR A 117 7.87 -5.69 22.57
CA THR A 117 8.85 -6.37 23.42
C THR A 117 8.55 -6.18 24.91
N VAL A 118 7.69 -7.05 25.47
CA VAL A 118 7.68 -7.47 26.89
C VAL A 118 7.26 -8.95 26.97
#